data_AF-A0A0E0AIT9-F1
#
_entry.id   AF-A0A0E0AIT9-F1
#
_cell.length_a   1.000
_cell.length_b   1.000
_cell.length_c   1.000
_cell.angle_alpha   90.00
_cell.angle_beta   90.00
_cell.angle_gamma   90.00
#
_symmetry.space_group_name_H-M   'P 1'
#
loop_
_entity.id
_entity.type
_entity.pdbx_description
1 polymer ?
#
loop_
_entity_poly.entity_id
_entity_poly.type
_entity_poly.pdbx_seq_one_letter_code
_entity_poly.pdbx_strand_id
1 'polypeptide(L)'
;MGGDLYALDFDGVLCDSCGESSLSAVKAAKVRWPWVFEQVDAAMEEWIVEQMYTLRPVVETGYENLLLVRLLVEIRIPSARRSSIW
;
A
#
# COMPACT_ATOMS: atom_id res chain seq x y z
N MET A 1 -39.89 -5.78 12.21
CA MET A 1 -38.70 -5.10 12.75
C MET A 1 -37.49 -5.83 12.19
N GLY A 2 -36.83 -5.25 11.19
CA GLY A 2 -35.54 -5.78 10.71
C GLY A 2 -34.47 -5.37 11.72
N GLY A 3 -33.75 -6.33 12.27
CA GLY A 3 -32.62 -6.06 13.15
C GLY A 3 -31.39 -5.71 12.32
N ASP A 4 -30.53 -4.85 12.88
CA ASP A 4 -29.24 -4.50 12.26
C ASP A 4 -28.28 -5.70 12.34
N LEU A 5 -27.63 -5.99 11.21
CA LEU A 5 -26.61 -7.05 11.11
C LEU A 5 -25.22 -6.40 11.13
N TYR A 6 -24.43 -6.72 12.16
CA TYR A 6 -23.05 -6.27 12.28
C TYR A 6 -22.11 -7.44 12.03
N ALA A 7 -21.19 -7.28 11.08
CA ALA A 7 -20.11 -8.23 10.82
C ALA A 7 -18.81 -7.67 11.42
N LEU A 8 -18.17 -8.43 12.30
CA LEU A 8 -16.92 -8.07 12.97
C LEU A 8 -15.83 -9.06 12.54
N ASP A 9 -14.62 -8.55 12.33
CA ASP A 9 -13.45 -9.34 11.93
C ASP A 9 -12.85 -10.14 13.11
N PHE A 10 -11.99 -11.11 12.80
CA PHE A 10 -11.57 -12.26 13.63
C PHE A 10 -10.91 -11.94 14.99
N ASP A 11 -10.41 -10.73 15.22
CA ASP A 11 -9.73 -10.36 16.48
C ASP A 11 -10.65 -9.64 17.49
N GLY A 12 -11.92 -9.42 17.17
CA GLY A 12 -12.85 -8.68 18.05
C GLY A 12 -12.52 -7.19 18.19
N VAL A 13 -11.66 -6.67 17.31
CA VAL A 13 -11.26 -5.26 17.24
C VAL A 13 -11.43 -4.78 15.80
N LEU A 14 -12.04 -3.60 15.62
CA LEU A 14 -12.00 -2.88 14.35
C LEU A 14 -10.60 -2.34 14.14
N CYS A 15 -9.80 -3.02 13.33
CA CYS A 15 -8.46 -2.60 12.97
C CYS A 15 -8.47 -2.01 11.55
N ASP A 16 -8.08 -0.74 11.40
CA ASP A 16 -7.72 -0.19 10.10
C ASP A 16 -6.32 -0.69 9.68
N SER A 17 -6.25 -1.99 9.40
CA SER A 17 -5.01 -2.66 9.01
C SER A 17 -4.48 -2.20 7.65
N CYS A 18 -5.31 -1.58 6.83
CA CYS A 18 -4.93 -1.15 5.48
C CYS A 18 -3.89 -0.05 5.54
N GLY A 19 -4.10 0.98 6.37
CA GLY A 19 -3.13 2.07 6.55
C GLY A 19 -1.78 1.58 7.10
N GLU A 20 -1.81 0.79 8.17
CA GLU A 20 -0.59 0.31 8.84
C GLU A 20 0.23 -0.65 7.97
N SER A 21 -0.44 -1.58 7.27
CA SER A 21 0.23 -2.53 6.37
C SER A 21 0.81 -1.83 5.13
N SER A 22 0.11 -0.83 4.61
CA SER A 22 0.58 -0.02 3.48
C SER A 22 1.79 0.84 3.85
N LEU A 23 1.78 1.48 5.02
CA LEU A 23 2.92 2.26 5.50
C LEU A 23 4.15 1.36 5.74
N SER A 24 3.95 0.16 6.26
CA SER A 24 5.01 -0.83 6.43
C SER A 24 5.60 -1.24 5.07
N ALA A 25 4.75 -1.42 4.06
CA ALA A 25 5.19 -1.71 2.69
C ALA A 25 5.97 -0.54 2.07
N VAL A 26 5.57 0.71 2.27
CA VAL A 26 6.34 1.91 1.83
C VAL A 26 7.73 1.92 2.45
N LYS A 27 7.85 1.70 3.76
CA LYS A 27 9.15 1.64 4.44
C LYS A 27 10.03 0.52 3.89
N ALA A 28 9.47 -0.67 3.70
CA ALA A 28 10.19 -1.80 3.12
C ALA A 28 10.61 -1.54 1.66
N ALA A 29 9.76 -0.89 0.86
CA ALA A 29 10.03 -0.57 -0.54
C ALA A 29 11.18 0.44 -0.68
N LYS A 30 11.23 1.46 0.19
CA LYS A 30 12.34 2.42 0.25
C LYS A 30 13.68 1.75 0.54
N VAL A 31 13.71 0.73 1.40
CA VAL A 31 14.92 -0.05 1.68
C VAL A 31 15.31 -0.92 0.49
N ARG A 32 14.34 -1.57 -0.17
CA ARG A 32 14.59 -2.50 -1.27
C ARG A 32 14.95 -1.82 -2.59
N TRP A 33 14.36 -0.66 -2.86
CA TRP A 33 14.48 0.09 -4.12
C TRP A 33 14.67 1.60 -3.87
N PRO A 34 15.73 2.02 -3.17
CA PRO A 34 15.93 3.42 -2.79
C PRO A 34 15.82 4.38 -3.98
N TRP A 35 16.34 3.97 -5.15
CA TRP A 35 16.32 4.77 -6.37
C TRP A 35 14.92 5.03 -6.97
N VAL A 36 13.93 4.17 -6.70
CA VAL A 36 12.55 4.37 -7.17
C VAL A 36 11.86 5.41 -6.27
N PHE A 37 12.27 5.48 -5.00
CA PHE A 37 11.64 6.32 -3.98
C PHE A 37 12.40 7.62 -3.70
N GLU A 38 13.47 7.93 -4.45
CA GLU A 38 14.25 9.18 -4.29
C GLU A 38 13.38 10.45 -4.39
N GLN A 39 12.33 10.42 -5.22
CA GLN A 39 11.42 11.54 -5.47
C GLN A 39 10.11 11.43 -4.66
N VAL A 40 10.01 10.45 -3.76
CA VAL A 40 8.82 10.23 -2.95
C VAL A 40 8.95 11.05 -1.66
N ASP A 41 8.21 12.15 -1.59
CA ASP A 41 8.07 12.98 -0.40
C ASP A 41 6.89 12.53 0.48
N ALA A 42 6.67 13.21 1.61
CA ALA A 42 5.63 12.84 2.57
C ALA A 42 4.21 12.92 1.97
N ALA A 43 3.94 13.89 1.10
CA ALA A 43 2.65 14.03 0.44
C ALA A 43 2.41 12.89 -0.57
N MET A 44 3.46 12.48 -1.28
CA MET A 44 3.43 11.32 -2.16
C MET A 44 3.23 10.01 -1.38
N GLU A 45 3.84 9.86 -0.19
CA GLU A 45 3.59 8.70 0.69
C GLU A 45 2.15 8.63 1.16
N GLU A 46 1.57 9.74 1.59
CA GLU A 46 0.17 9.83 1.99
C GLU A 46 -0.74 9.41 0.82
N TRP A 47 -0.49 9.95 -0.37
CA TRP A 47 -1.23 9.57 -1.58
C TRP A 47 -1.11 8.07 -1.90
N ILE A 48 0.08 7.46 -1.76
CA ILE A 48 0.27 6.02 -1.96
C ILE A 48 -0.60 5.23 -0.98
N VAL A 49 -0.58 5.59 0.31
CA VAL A 49 -1.37 4.92 1.34
C VAL A 49 -2.87 5.05 1.05
N GLU A 50 -3.33 6.22 0.62
CA GLU A 50 -4.72 6.41 0.18
C GLU A 50 -5.09 5.50 -1.01
N GLN A 51 -4.22 5.37 -2.01
CA GLN A 51 -4.47 4.48 -3.15
C GLN A 51 -4.51 3.00 -2.73
N MET A 52 -3.77 2.60 -1.70
CA MET A 52 -3.79 1.23 -1.21
C MET A 52 -5.16 0.81 -0.64
N TYR A 53 -6.00 1.73 -0.16
CA TYR A 53 -7.39 1.40 0.20
C TYR A 53 -8.20 0.96 -1.02
N THR A 54 -7.94 1.54 -2.19
CA THR A 54 -8.58 1.11 -3.44
C THR A 54 -8.05 -0.24 -3.91
N LEU A 55 -6.76 -0.52 -3.67
CA LEU A 55 -6.12 -1.80 -4.06
C LEU A 55 -6.34 -2.91 -3.02
N ARG A 56 -6.81 -2.61 -1.82
CA ARG A 56 -7.01 -3.59 -0.74
C ARG A 56 -7.79 -4.85 -1.17
N PRO A 57 -8.83 -4.78 -2.03
CA PRO A 57 -9.55 -5.97 -2.49
C PRO A 57 -8.73 -6.92 -3.38
N VAL A 58 -7.64 -6.45 -4.01
CA VAL A 58 -6.77 -7.28 -4.86
C VAL A 58 -5.61 -7.91 -4.09
N VAL A 59 -5.44 -7.56 -2.81
CA VAL A 59 -4.38 -8.08 -1.94
C VAL A 59 -4.86 -9.37 -1.29
N GLU A 60 -4.28 -10.49 -1.72
CA GLU A 60 -4.49 -11.82 -1.14
C GLU A 60 -3.47 -12.10 -0.03
N THR A 61 -2.24 -11.61 -0.19
CA THR A 61 -1.15 -11.84 0.75
C THR A 61 -0.37 -10.57 1.08
N GLY A 62 0.10 -10.46 2.33
CA GLY A 62 0.71 -9.21 2.82
C GLY A 62 1.99 -8.78 2.08
N TYR A 63 2.71 -9.70 1.42
CA TYR A 63 3.92 -9.35 0.66
C TYR A 63 3.60 -8.65 -0.66
N GLU A 64 2.37 -8.76 -1.18
CA GLU A 64 1.94 -8.11 -2.42
C GLU A 64 1.89 -6.58 -2.27
N ASN A 65 1.62 -6.08 -1.05
CA ASN A 65 1.62 -4.65 -0.75
C ASN A 65 2.93 -3.97 -1.17
N LEU A 66 4.07 -4.67 -1.02
CA LEU A 66 5.38 -4.17 -1.42
C LEU A 66 5.47 -3.88 -2.92
N LEU A 67 4.92 -4.78 -3.74
CA LEU A 67 4.91 -4.66 -5.20
C LEU A 67 3.90 -3.61 -5.66
N LEU A 68 2.73 -3.54 -5.03
CA LEU A 68 1.69 -2.56 -5.36
C LEU A 68 2.14 -1.13 -5.04
N VAL A 69 2.79 -0.91 -3.90
CA VAL A 69 3.38 0.40 -3.55
C VAL A 69 4.41 0.83 -4.60
N ARG A 70 5.28 -0.08 -5.06
CA ARG A 70 6.22 0.23 -6.15
C ARG A 70 5.50 0.56 -7.45
N LEU A 71 4.47 -0.21 -7.81
CA LEU A 71 3.67 0.04 -9.01
C LEU A 71 3.04 1.45 -8.99
N LEU A 72 2.47 1.86 -7.84
CA LEU A 72 1.89 3.18 -7.67
C LEU A 72 2.92 4.31 -7.87
N VAL A 73 4.14 4.14 -7.34
CA VAL A 73 5.23 5.10 -7.56
C VAL A 73 5.61 5.16 -9.03
N GLU A 74 5.78 4.03 -9.70
CA GLU A 74 6.17 4.00 -11.12
C GLU A 74 5.07 4.54 -12.06
N ILE A 75 3.79 4.43 -11.67
CA ILE A 75 2.67 5.06 -12.40
C ILE A 75 2.72 6.58 -12.24
N ARG A 76 2.94 7.07 -11.02
CA ARG A 76 2.91 8.50 -10.71
C ARG A 76 4.17 9.24 -11.13
N ILE A 77 5.31 8.55 -11.09
CA ILE A 77 6.64 9.04 -11.45
C ILE A 77 7.21 8.12 -12.53
N PRO A 78 6.79 8.28 -13.81
CA PRO A 78 7.26 7.41 -14.89
C PRO A 78 8.78 7.42 -15.09
N SER A 79 9.45 8.51 -14.72
CA SER A 79 10.91 8.65 -14.75
C SER A 79 11.63 7.77 -13.71
N ALA A 80 10.94 7.33 -12.65
CA ALA A 80 11.49 6.40 -11.66
C ALA A 80 11.60 4.96 -12.22
N ARG A 81 10.89 4.65 -13.31
CA ARG A 81 10.94 3.35 -13.98
C ARG A 81 12.30 3.17 -14.66
N ARG A 82 13.19 2.40 -14.03
CA ARG A 82 14.37 1.82 -14.70
C ARG A 82 14.04 0.40 -15.13
N SER A 83 14.47 0.00 -16.32
CA SER A 83 14.17 -1.29 -16.95
C SER A 83 14.75 -2.52 -16.22
N SER A 84 15.41 -2.34 -15.08
CA SER A 84 15.97 -3.44 -14.30
C SER A 84 14.88 -4.03 -13.39
N ILE A 85 14.12 -4.96 -13.96
CA ILE A 85 13.70 -6.15 -13.21
C ILE A 85 15.00 -6.88 -12.81
N TRP A 86 14.99 -7.48 -11.61
CA TRP A 86 16.08 -8.11 -10.85
C TRP A 86 16.75 -7.24 -9.77
#